data_AF-A0A158M0B5-F1
#
_entry.id   AF-A0A158M0B5-F1
#
_cell.length_a   1.000
_cell.length_b   1.000
_cell.length_c   1.000
_cell.angle_alpha   90.00
_cell.angle_beta   90.00
_cell.angle_gamma   90.00
#
_symmetry.space_group_name_H-M   'P 1'
#
loop_
_entity.id
_entity.type
_entity.pdbx_description
1 polymer ?
#
loop_
_entity_poly.entity_id
_entity_poly.type
_entity_poly.pdbx_seq_one_letter_code
_entity_poly.pdbx_strand_id
1 'polypeptide(L)'
;MDTRNFTEPLFVFVIMVVASSRPILDLVGMAVRMVARLLPVRRELATFFVLMSIVPLGGSFITEPAAMTLAALLLRDGYFRVHGHDGFKYLALGVLFVNVSIGGVLTSYAAPPVLMVASTFGWDTVFMATHFGWRAALAVCLNAAVLTVICRQALLASSQGSSASSVSGVDGMRARVPALVIAVHLLFLIGVVLTAHHPAVFLGLLMMFIGFSEAYKRHQNRLLIKEGLMVGFFLAGLVVLGGLQKWWLQDLLGGLSPTVLFWGATALTAITDNAPLTYLGSLVEGSSADWRYMLVAGAVTGGGLTVIANAPNPAGFALLKNHFPDGSISSGKLFLAALVPTLVAAGMFLLPV
;
A
#
# COMPACT_ATOMS: atom_id res chain seq x y z
N MET A 1 -18.89 -13.84 20.84
CA MET A 1 -18.82 -13.65 19.37
C MET A 1 -19.83 -12.61 18.91
N ASP A 2 -21.06 -12.63 19.41
CA ASP A 2 -22.17 -11.76 18.97
C ASP A 2 -22.07 -10.26 19.35
N THR A 3 -21.07 -9.87 20.15
CA THR A 3 -20.83 -8.48 20.57
C THR A 3 -19.64 -7.81 19.86
N ARG A 4 -18.93 -8.55 18.99
CA ARG A 4 -17.73 -8.05 18.30
C ARG A 4 -18.10 -7.53 16.91
N ASN A 5 -17.52 -6.40 16.54
CA ASN A 5 -17.72 -5.82 15.22
C ASN A 5 -16.70 -6.41 14.22
N PHE A 6 -17.19 -7.09 13.18
CA PHE A 6 -16.37 -7.64 12.09
C PHE A 6 -16.51 -6.85 10.79
N THR A 7 -17.09 -5.64 10.86
CA THR A 7 -17.32 -4.78 9.69
C THR A 7 -16.01 -4.44 9.01
N GLU A 8 -14.98 -4.04 9.75
CA GLU A 8 -13.68 -3.65 9.20
C GLU A 8 -12.97 -4.82 8.50
N PRO A 9 -12.82 -6.03 9.10
CA PRO A 9 -12.29 -7.20 8.39
C PRO A 9 -13.03 -7.56 7.10
N LEU A 10 -14.37 -7.53 7.12
CA LEU A 10 -15.20 -7.83 5.95
C LEU A 10 -15.05 -6.76 4.86
N PHE A 11 -14.98 -5.50 5.26
CA PHE A 11 -14.77 -4.38 4.36
C PHE A 11 -13.40 -4.50 3.66
N VAL A 12 -12.32 -4.79 4.41
CA VAL A 12 -10.97 -4.99 3.82
C VAL A 12 -10.98 -6.13 2.80
N PHE A 13 -11.62 -7.25 3.12
CA PHE A 13 -11.78 -8.35 2.18
C PHE A 13 -12.45 -7.89 0.87
N VAL A 14 -13.59 -7.21 0.97
CA VAL A 14 -14.38 -6.78 -0.19
C VAL A 14 -13.62 -5.74 -1.02
N ILE A 15 -13.07 -4.70 -0.38
CA ILE A 15 -12.37 -3.62 -1.08
C ILE A 15 -11.12 -4.15 -1.78
N MET A 16 -10.37 -5.09 -1.17
CA MET A 16 -9.24 -5.73 -1.82
C MET A 16 -9.64 -6.50 -3.08
N VAL A 17 -10.76 -7.24 -3.05
CA VAL A 17 -11.24 -8.00 -4.21
C VAL A 17 -11.67 -7.07 -5.34
N VAL A 18 -12.42 -6.01 -5.03
CA VAL A 18 -12.91 -5.07 -6.05
C VAL A 18 -11.76 -4.22 -6.60
N ALA A 19 -10.94 -3.61 -5.73
CA ALA A 19 -9.87 -2.68 -6.10
C ALA A 19 -8.71 -3.32 -6.88
N SER A 20 -8.48 -4.63 -6.69
CA SER A 20 -7.43 -5.38 -7.42
C SER A 20 -7.87 -5.87 -8.82
N SER A 21 -9.08 -5.52 -9.24
CA SER A 21 -9.59 -5.90 -10.56
C SER A 21 -8.82 -5.26 -11.71
N ARG A 22 -8.72 -5.98 -12.83
CA ARG A 22 -8.01 -5.52 -14.04
C ARG A 22 -8.49 -4.15 -14.53
N PRO A 23 -9.79 -3.85 -14.63
CA PRO A 23 -10.25 -2.55 -15.11
C PRO A 23 -9.75 -1.38 -14.25
N ILE A 24 -9.66 -1.56 -12.93
CA ILE A 24 -9.15 -0.54 -12.01
C ILE A 24 -7.64 -0.40 -12.15
N LEU A 25 -6.89 -1.51 -12.21
CA LEU A 25 -5.45 -1.46 -12.43
C LEU A 25 -5.07 -0.82 -13.78
N ASP A 26 -5.82 -1.12 -14.85
CA ASP A 26 -5.63 -0.53 -16.17
C ASP A 26 -5.90 0.98 -16.15
N LEU A 27 -6.92 1.43 -15.41
CA LEU A 27 -7.23 2.85 -15.21
C LEU A 27 -6.09 3.57 -14.48
N VAL A 28 -5.60 3.02 -13.37
CA VAL A 28 -4.47 3.60 -12.62
C VAL A 28 -3.23 3.65 -13.51
N GLY A 29 -2.95 2.58 -14.26
CA GLY A 29 -1.85 2.56 -15.23
C GLY A 29 -1.98 3.62 -16.33
N MET A 30 -3.21 3.88 -16.82
CA MET A 30 -3.47 4.97 -17.78
C MET A 30 -3.20 6.35 -17.17
N ALA A 31 -3.67 6.59 -15.94
CA ALA A 31 -3.44 7.84 -15.22
C ALA A 31 -1.94 8.10 -15.01
N VAL A 32 -1.20 7.09 -14.55
CA VAL A 32 0.26 7.12 -14.38
C VAL A 32 0.96 7.48 -15.69
N ARG A 33 0.58 6.84 -16.81
CA ARG A 33 1.16 7.15 -18.13
C ARG A 33 0.92 8.59 -18.56
N MET A 34 -0.28 9.11 -18.30
CA MET A 34 -0.68 10.48 -18.62
C MET A 34 0.16 11.47 -17.81
N VAL A 35 0.24 11.29 -16.48
CA VAL A 35 1.03 12.15 -15.60
C VAL A 35 2.51 12.16 -16.01
N ALA A 36 3.08 10.99 -16.32
CA ALA A 36 4.46 10.91 -16.78
C ALA A 36 4.71 11.67 -18.09
N ARG A 37 3.69 11.92 -18.94
CA ARG A 37 3.84 12.65 -20.23
C ARG A 37 3.89 14.15 -20.03
N LEU A 38 3.37 14.63 -18.90
CA LEU A 38 3.31 16.05 -18.57
C LEU A 38 4.60 16.54 -17.91
N LEU A 39 5.44 15.63 -17.40
CA LEU A 39 6.70 15.99 -16.75
C LEU A 39 7.76 16.41 -17.79
N PRO A 40 8.42 17.58 -17.63
CA PRO A 40 9.41 18.11 -18.57
C PRO A 40 10.80 17.47 -18.39
N VAL A 41 10.85 16.13 -18.31
CA VAL A 41 12.08 15.35 -18.14
C VAL A 41 12.06 14.16 -19.08
N ARG A 42 13.23 13.50 -19.26
CA ARG A 42 13.34 12.31 -20.10
C ARG A 42 12.30 11.25 -19.69
N ARG A 43 11.67 10.64 -20.69
CA ARG A 43 10.49 9.77 -20.51
C ARG A 43 10.75 8.62 -19.55
N GLU A 44 11.95 8.08 -19.56
CA GLU A 44 12.35 6.92 -18.76
C GLU A 44 12.45 7.27 -17.27
N LEU A 45 13.01 8.45 -16.98
CA LEU A 45 13.11 9.01 -15.63
C LEU A 45 11.74 9.45 -15.13
N ALA A 46 10.94 10.10 -15.98
CA ALA A 46 9.56 10.49 -15.65
C ALA A 46 8.71 9.26 -15.28
N THR A 47 8.79 8.19 -16.08
CA THR A 47 8.03 6.97 -15.85
C THR A 47 8.45 6.29 -14.55
N PHE A 48 9.76 6.21 -14.28
CA PHE A 48 10.27 5.63 -13.05
C PHE A 48 9.85 6.46 -11.82
N PHE A 49 10.00 7.78 -11.88
CA PHE A 49 9.57 8.67 -10.80
C PHE A 49 8.08 8.53 -10.50
N VAL A 50 7.22 8.56 -11.52
CA VAL A 50 5.77 8.43 -11.34
C VAL A 50 5.40 7.04 -10.83
N LEU A 51 6.07 5.98 -11.29
CA LEU A 51 5.91 4.64 -10.74
C LEU A 51 6.23 4.64 -9.24
N MET A 52 7.36 5.21 -8.84
CA MET A 52 7.82 5.18 -7.44
C MET A 52 7.11 6.19 -6.52
N SER A 53 6.27 7.08 -7.06
CA SER A 53 5.54 8.10 -6.29
C SER A 53 4.03 7.97 -6.42
N ILE A 54 3.48 8.21 -7.62
CA ILE A 54 2.04 8.26 -7.87
C ILE A 54 1.37 6.90 -7.72
N VAL A 55 2.04 5.79 -8.07
CA VAL A 55 1.44 4.46 -7.85
C VAL A 55 1.31 4.16 -6.35
N PRO A 56 2.35 4.32 -5.51
CA PRO A 56 2.21 4.21 -4.06
C PRO A 56 1.14 5.12 -3.46
N LEU A 57 1.07 6.40 -3.84
CA LEU A 57 0.01 7.31 -3.38
C LEU A 57 -1.37 6.90 -3.88
N GLY A 58 -1.44 6.35 -5.09
CA GLY A 58 -2.64 5.74 -5.65
C GLY A 58 -3.19 4.61 -4.78
N GLY A 59 -2.34 3.96 -3.98
CA GLY A 59 -2.73 2.99 -2.95
C GLY A 59 -3.82 3.50 -2.01
N SER A 60 -3.82 4.79 -1.69
CA SER A 60 -4.87 5.42 -0.87
C SER A 60 -6.25 5.45 -1.53
N PHE A 61 -6.36 5.30 -2.84
CA PHE A 61 -7.64 5.31 -3.55
C PHE A 61 -8.11 3.91 -3.94
N ILE A 62 -7.18 3.00 -4.18
CA ILE A 62 -7.46 1.60 -4.50
C ILE A 62 -7.30 0.72 -3.27
N THR A 63 -6.08 0.29 -2.95
CA THR A 63 -5.62 -0.33 -1.68
C THR A 63 -4.09 -0.49 -1.78
N GLU A 64 -3.39 -0.65 -0.66
CA GLU A 64 -1.94 -0.91 -0.66
C GLU A 64 -1.54 -2.19 -1.43
N PRO A 65 -2.21 -3.36 -1.27
CA PRO A 65 -1.84 -4.56 -2.01
C PRO A 65 -2.00 -4.42 -3.53
N ALA A 66 -3.03 -3.71 -3.99
CA ALA A 66 -3.25 -3.45 -5.40
C ALA A 66 -2.17 -2.51 -5.97
N ALA A 67 -1.81 -1.43 -5.25
CA ALA A 67 -0.73 -0.54 -5.63
C ALA A 67 0.63 -1.24 -5.66
N MET A 68 0.93 -2.08 -4.66
CA MET A 68 2.15 -2.89 -4.61
C MET A 68 2.25 -3.83 -5.82
N THR A 69 1.15 -4.54 -6.13
CA THR A 69 1.11 -5.47 -7.26
C THR A 69 1.37 -4.74 -8.58
N LEU A 70 0.71 -3.59 -8.80
CA LEU A 70 0.90 -2.78 -10.00
C LEU A 70 2.34 -2.27 -10.11
N ALA A 71 2.87 -1.66 -9.04
CA ALA A 71 4.21 -1.12 -9.04
C ALA A 71 5.27 -2.21 -9.24
N ALA A 72 5.12 -3.36 -8.58
CA ALA A 72 6.02 -4.49 -8.72
C ALA A 72 6.01 -5.05 -10.15
N LEU A 73 4.85 -5.20 -10.79
CA LEU A 73 4.77 -5.64 -12.19
C LEU A 73 5.43 -4.64 -13.14
N LEU A 74 5.17 -3.34 -12.97
CA LEU A 74 5.77 -2.30 -13.79
C LEU A 74 7.31 -2.20 -13.60
N LEU A 75 7.81 -2.39 -12.37
CA LEU A 75 9.24 -2.45 -12.09
C LEU A 75 9.89 -3.68 -12.70
N ARG A 76 9.23 -4.84 -12.56
CA ARG A 76 9.68 -6.11 -13.12
C ARG A 76 9.90 -5.99 -14.61
N ASP A 77 8.86 -5.56 -15.32
CA ASP A 77 8.82 -5.59 -16.78
C ASP A 77 9.64 -4.44 -17.40
N GLY A 78 9.69 -3.28 -16.74
CA GLY A 78 10.35 -2.08 -17.23
C GLY A 78 11.84 -1.95 -16.86
N TYR A 79 12.25 -2.44 -15.67
CA TYR A 79 13.55 -2.06 -15.09
C TYR A 79 14.37 -3.24 -14.56
N PHE A 80 13.75 -4.34 -14.11
CA PHE A 80 14.48 -5.43 -13.44
C PHE A 80 14.97 -6.54 -14.39
N ARG A 81 14.60 -6.49 -15.68
CA ARG A 81 15.03 -7.46 -16.71
C ARG A 81 16.52 -7.33 -17.09
N VAL A 82 17.12 -6.16 -16.88
CA VAL A 82 18.54 -5.93 -17.19
C VAL A 82 19.39 -6.53 -16.06
N HIS A 83 20.37 -7.34 -16.45
CA HIS A 83 21.28 -8.02 -15.52
C HIS A 83 22.40 -7.05 -15.09
N GLY A 84 22.93 -7.17 -13.87
CA GLY A 84 24.15 -6.46 -13.43
C GLY A 84 23.95 -5.23 -12.52
N HIS A 85 22.74 -4.94 -12.04
CA HIS A 85 22.47 -3.81 -11.13
C HIS A 85 21.71 -4.20 -9.86
N ASP A 86 22.27 -5.11 -9.06
CA ASP A 86 21.57 -5.62 -7.87
C ASP A 86 21.35 -4.53 -6.81
N GLY A 87 22.32 -3.61 -6.63
CA GLY A 87 22.18 -2.48 -5.73
C GLY A 87 20.97 -1.59 -6.08
N PHE A 88 20.75 -1.32 -7.37
CA PHE A 88 19.56 -0.61 -7.85
C PHE A 88 18.27 -1.36 -7.49
N LYS A 89 18.24 -2.68 -7.69
CA LYS A 89 17.05 -3.50 -7.40
C LYS A 89 16.69 -3.46 -5.91
N TYR A 90 17.67 -3.56 -5.02
CA TYR A 90 17.45 -3.45 -3.57
C TYR A 90 16.98 -2.04 -3.17
N LEU A 91 17.60 -0.98 -3.69
CA LEU A 91 17.19 0.40 -3.42
C LEU A 91 15.76 0.67 -3.91
N ALA A 92 15.44 0.27 -5.14
CA ALA A 92 14.10 0.44 -5.69
C ALA A 92 13.05 -0.34 -4.90
N LEU A 93 13.38 -1.57 -4.48
CA LEU A 93 12.46 -2.37 -3.67
C LEU A 93 12.24 -1.79 -2.27
N GLY A 94 13.31 -1.35 -1.60
CA GLY A 94 13.21 -0.72 -0.27
C GLY A 94 12.36 0.57 -0.31
N VAL A 95 12.61 1.43 -1.28
CA VAL A 95 11.79 2.65 -1.49
C VAL A 95 10.36 2.29 -1.84
N LEU A 96 10.12 1.25 -2.66
CA LEU A 96 8.77 0.84 -3.00
C LEU A 96 7.98 0.42 -1.76
N PHE A 97 8.58 -0.41 -0.90
CA PHE A 97 7.93 -0.92 0.31
C PHE A 97 7.57 0.22 1.27
N VAL A 98 8.52 1.12 1.51
CA VAL A 98 8.26 2.32 2.35
C VAL A 98 7.20 3.20 1.73
N ASN A 99 7.31 3.52 0.44
CA ASN A 99 6.39 4.43 -0.23
C ASN A 99 4.97 3.85 -0.31
N VAL A 100 4.80 2.53 -0.50
CA VAL A 100 3.47 1.91 -0.50
C VAL A 100 2.86 1.93 0.91
N SER A 101 3.66 1.63 1.94
CA SER A 101 3.22 1.68 3.34
C SER A 101 2.72 3.07 3.73
N ILE A 102 3.54 4.10 3.51
CA ILE A 102 3.16 5.47 3.85
C ILE A 102 2.17 6.07 2.83
N GLY A 103 2.13 5.58 1.60
CA GLY A 103 1.27 6.08 0.54
C GLY A 103 -0.21 5.72 0.70
N GLY A 104 -0.54 4.81 1.63
CA GLY A 104 -1.91 4.37 1.94
C GLY A 104 -2.70 5.29 2.89
N VAL A 105 -2.08 6.35 3.43
CA VAL A 105 -2.66 7.18 4.50
C VAL A 105 -3.32 8.49 4.04
N LEU A 106 -3.57 8.67 2.74
CA LEU A 106 -4.30 9.85 2.26
C LEU A 106 -5.80 9.72 2.52
N THR A 107 -6.31 8.49 2.70
CA THR A 107 -7.71 8.21 3.01
C THR A 107 -7.82 7.32 4.25
N SER A 108 -9.00 7.28 4.86
CA SER A 108 -9.24 6.52 6.09
C SER A 108 -9.50 5.02 5.87
N TYR A 109 -9.62 4.57 4.62
CA TYR A 109 -10.11 3.21 4.30
C TYR A 109 -9.10 2.33 3.56
N ALA A 110 -8.02 2.91 3.02
CA ALA A 110 -7.14 2.21 2.10
C ALA A 110 -6.04 1.38 2.78
N ALA A 111 -5.51 1.88 3.89
CA ALA A 111 -4.50 1.20 4.70
C ALA A 111 -5.18 0.45 5.85
N PRO A 112 -4.97 -0.88 5.99
CA PRO A 112 -5.44 -1.63 7.16
C PRO A 112 -5.11 -0.99 8.51
N PRO A 113 -3.89 -0.48 8.79
CA PRO A 113 -3.60 0.13 10.10
C PRO A 113 -4.41 1.39 10.39
N VAL A 114 -4.82 2.13 9.36
CA VAL A 114 -5.67 3.32 9.52
C VAL A 114 -7.12 2.91 9.67
N LEU A 115 -7.60 1.99 8.83
CA LEU A 115 -8.99 1.53 8.88
C LEU A 115 -9.35 0.93 10.24
N MET A 116 -8.45 0.14 10.83
CA MET A 116 -8.68 -0.53 12.12
C MET A 116 -8.83 0.46 13.29
N VAL A 117 -8.41 1.71 13.13
CA VAL A 117 -8.49 2.74 14.17
C VAL A 117 -9.38 3.92 13.80
N ALA A 118 -9.77 4.05 12.53
CA ALA A 118 -10.52 5.19 12.01
C ALA A 118 -11.86 5.38 12.75
N SER A 119 -12.62 4.31 12.96
CA SER A 119 -13.88 4.36 13.71
C SER A 119 -13.66 4.68 15.20
N THR A 120 -12.66 4.07 15.83
CA THR A 120 -12.33 4.28 17.24
C THR A 120 -11.82 5.69 17.55
N PHE A 121 -11.00 6.26 16.66
CA PHE A 121 -10.42 7.59 16.85
C PHE A 121 -11.23 8.71 16.19
N GLY A 122 -12.28 8.38 15.43
CA GLY A 122 -13.12 9.35 14.73
C GLY A 122 -12.39 10.03 13.57
N TRP A 123 -11.50 9.32 12.89
CA TRP A 123 -10.74 9.85 11.76
C TRP A 123 -11.44 9.56 10.45
N ASP A 124 -11.81 10.62 9.75
CA ASP A 124 -12.33 10.55 8.39
C ASP A 124 -11.23 10.80 7.34
N THR A 125 -11.60 10.73 6.07
CA THR A 125 -10.64 10.97 4.97
C THR A 125 -10.09 12.40 4.97
N VAL A 126 -10.86 13.37 5.47
CA VAL A 126 -10.40 14.77 5.58
C VAL A 126 -9.28 14.87 6.63
N PHE A 127 -9.50 14.30 7.82
CA PHE A 127 -8.49 14.24 8.87
C PHE A 127 -7.21 13.58 8.39
N MET A 128 -7.33 12.43 7.72
CA MET A 128 -6.18 11.72 7.15
C MET A 128 -5.44 12.59 6.15
N ALA A 129 -6.12 13.25 5.22
CA ALA A 129 -5.49 14.12 4.23
C ALA A 129 -4.76 15.33 4.86
N THR A 130 -5.33 15.97 5.88
CA THR A 130 -4.76 17.18 6.50
C THR A 130 -3.66 16.89 7.51
N HIS A 131 -3.67 15.72 8.17
CA HIS A 131 -2.67 15.38 9.20
C HIS A 131 -1.59 14.43 8.67
N PHE A 132 -1.95 13.41 7.89
CA PHE A 132 -1.00 12.41 7.40
C PHE A 132 -0.69 12.58 5.90
N GLY A 133 -1.71 12.86 5.09
CA GLY A 133 -1.67 12.73 3.64
C GLY A 133 -0.63 13.62 2.96
N TRP A 134 -0.55 14.91 3.33
CA TRP A 134 0.46 15.80 2.74
C TRP A 134 1.90 15.45 3.18
N ARG A 135 2.10 15.04 4.45
CA ARG A 135 3.40 14.59 4.98
C ARG A 135 3.86 13.33 4.25
N ALA A 136 2.96 12.37 4.07
CA ALA A 136 3.18 11.15 3.30
C ALA A 136 3.46 11.45 1.82
N ALA A 137 2.67 12.32 1.18
CA ALA A 137 2.86 12.70 -0.22
C ALA A 137 4.23 13.32 -0.47
N LEU A 138 4.67 14.22 0.41
CA LEU A 138 6.01 14.81 0.32
C LEU A 138 7.11 13.77 0.55
N ALA A 139 6.98 12.91 1.56
CA ALA A 139 7.94 11.83 1.81
C ALA A 139 8.06 10.88 0.62
N VAL A 140 6.93 10.44 0.06
CA VAL A 140 6.88 9.56 -1.12
C VAL A 140 7.54 10.21 -2.32
N CYS A 141 7.18 11.47 -2.62
CA CYS A 141 7.76 12.22 -3.73
C CYS A 141 9.26 12.44 -3.54
N LEU A 142 9.72 12.77 -2.33
CA LEU A 142 11.13 12.97 -2.03
C LEU A 142 11.92 11.67 -2.18
N ASN A 143 11.44 10.57 -1.60
CA ASN A 143 12.03 9.25 -1.74
C ASN A 143 12.13 8.82 -3.22
N ALA A 144 11.05 9.03 -3.99
CA ALA A 144 11.02 8.73 -5.42
C ALA A 144 12.00 9.61 -6.22
N ALA A 145 12.09 10.91 -5.90
CA ALA A 145 12.99 11.84 -6.57
C ALA A 145 14.46 11.47 -6.31
N VAL A 146 14.83 11.28 -5.05
CA VAL A 146 16.19 10.89 -4.63
C VAL A 146 16.60 9.58 -5.29
N LEU A 147 15.73 8.56 -5.25
CA LEU A 147 15.99 7.29 -5.93
C LEU A 147 16.17 7.48 -7.44
N THR A 148 15.33 8.27 -8.09
CA THR A 148 15.42 8.53 -9.54
C THR A 148 16.75 9.19 -9.90
N VAL A 149 17.24 10.12 -9.06
CA VAL A 149 18.54 10.79 -9.26
C VAL A 149 19.70 9.81 -9.05
N ILE A 150 19.72 9.07 -7.94
CA ILE A 150 20.77 8.09 -7.63
C ILE A 150 20.87 7.03 -8.73
N CYS A 151 19.73 6.54 -9.21
CA CYS A 151 19.67 5.45 -10.17
C CYS A 151 19.65 5.93 -11.63
N ARG A 152 19.77 7.25 -11.87
CA ARG A 152 19.68 7.85 -13.20
C ARG A 152 20.54 7.13 -14.24
N GLN A 153 21.79 6.82 -13.92
CA GLN A 153 22.70 6.17 -14.87
C GLN A 153 22.21 4.77 -15.26
N ALA A 154 21.77 3.95 -14.29
CA ALA A 154 21.22 2.62 -14.54
C ALA A 154 19.91 2.67 -15.34
N LEU A 155 19.06 3.66 -15.06
CA LEU A 155 17.79 3.88 -15.78
C LEU A 155 18.04 4.26 -17.25
N LEU A 156 19.02 5.13 -17.51
CA LEU A 156 19.39 5.57 -18.86
C LEU A 156 20.20 4.53 -19.65
N ALA A 157 20.92 3.64 -18.97
CA ALA A 157 21.60 2.51 -19.60
C ALA A 157 20.58 1.44 -20.04
N SER A 158 19.58 1.16 -19.19
CA SER A 158 18.52 0.18 -19.47
C SER A 158 17.64 0.56 -20.67
N SER A 159 17.52 1.85 -20.96
CA SER A 159 16.74 2.36 -22.10
C SER A 159 17.42 2.24 -23.46
N GLN A 160 18.73 1.97 -23.52
CA GLN A 160 19.44 1.82 -24.79
C GLN A 160 19.29 0.40 -25.39
N GLY A 161 18.95 -0.61 -24.57
CA GLY A 161 18.72 -1.99 -25.03
C GLY A 161 17.24 -2.43 -25.03
N SER A 162 16.39 -1.69 -24.33
CA SER A 162 14.93 -1.90 -24.36
C SER A 162 14.33 -0.73 -25.12
N SER A 163 13.81 -0.96 -26.32
CA SER A 163 12.96 0.00 -27.02
C SER A 163 12.04 0.65 -25.99
N ALA A 164 12.06 1.98 -25.94
CA ALA A 164 11.33 2.86 -25.01
C ALA A 164 9.79 2.74 -25.13
N SER A 165 9.34 1.60 -25.59
CA SER A 165 7.98 1.10 -25.62
C SER A 165 7.60 0.43 -24.31
N SER A 166 8.48 0.00 -23.40
CA SER A 166 8.20 -0.96 -22.29
C SER A 166 7.07 -0.65 -21.29
N VAL A 167 6.33 0.45 -21.42
CA VAL A 167 4.95 0.57 -20.89
C VAL A 167 3.88 -0.03 -21.85
N SER A 168 4.31 -0.63 -22.96
CA SER A 168 3.54 -1.41 -23.93
C SER A 168 3.50 -2.90 -23.55
N GLY A 169 4.00 -3.24 -22.36
CA GLY A 169 4.07 -4.61 -21.83
C GLY A 169 2.75 -5.20 -21.30
N VAL A 170 1.62 -4.48 -21.38
CA VAL A 170 0.28 -5.09 -21.18
C VAL A 170 -0.45 -5.28 -22.52
N ASP A 171 0.04 -4.70 -23.61
CA ASP A 171 -0.68 -4.59 -24.89
C ASP A 171 -0.28 -5.62 -25.96
N GLY A 172 0.53 -6.64 -25.63
CA GLY A 172 0.96 -7.63 -26.62
C GLY A 172 -0.12 -8.61 -27.09
N MET A 173 -1.19 -8.85 -26.33
CA MET A 173 -2.18 -9.88 -26.69
C MET A 173 -3.59 -9.74 -26.09
N ARG A 174 -3.85 -8.79 -25.19
CA ARG A 174 -5.17 -8.66 -24.54
C ARG A 174 -5.86 -7.37 -24.98
N ALA A 175 -7.09 -7.51 -25.46
CA ALA A 175 -7.93 -6.36 -25.82
C ALA A 175 -8.03 -5.36 -24.67
N ARG A 176 -7.98 -4.07 -25.02
CA ARG A 176 -8.17 -2.95 -24.09
C ARG A 176 -9.53 -3.06 -23.41
N VAL A 177 -9.58 -2.82 -22.10
CA VAL A 177 -10.84 -2.86 -21.35
C VAL A 177 -11.74 -1.69 -21.80
N PRO A 178 -13.01 -1.95 -22.18
CA PRO A 178 -13.95 -0.89 -22.53
C PRO A 178 -14.20 0.09 -21.38
N ALA A 179 -14.35 1.37 -21.69
CA ALA A 179 -14.57 2.42 -20.68
C ALA A 179 -15.80 2.16 -19.80
N LEU A 180 -16.86 1.56 -20.37
CA LEU A 180 -18.06 1.18 -19.62
C LEU A 180 -17.76 0.14 -18.54
N VAL A 181 -16.91 -0.85 -18.83
CA VAL A 181 -16.51 -1.87 -17.85
C VAL A 181 -15.74 -1.21 -16.71
N ILE A 182 -14.83 -0.28 -17.02
CA ILE A 182 -14.10 0.51 -16.01
C ILE A 182 -15.08 1.31 -15.15
N ALA A 183 -16.03 2.01 -15.76
CA ALA A 183 -17.03 2.82 -15.05
C ALA A 183 -17.88 1.97 -14.08
N VAL A 184 -18.30 0.77 -14.51
CA VAL A 184 -19.02 -0.18 -13.64
C VAL A 184 -18.17 -0.59 -12.44
N HIS A 185 -16.88 -0.90 -12.64
CA HIS A 185 -15.98 -1.27 -11.53
C HIS A 185 -15.78 -0.12 -10.56
N LEU A 186 -15.65 1.11 -11.06
CA LEU A 186 -15.58 2.31 -10.23
C LEU A 186 -16.87 2.51 -9.43
N LEU A 187 -18.03 2.28 -10.03
CA LEU A 187 -19.31 2.38 -9.32
C LEU A 187 -19.41 1.36 -8.18
N PHE A 188 -18.97 0.12 -8.40
CA PHE A 188 -18.89 -0.88 -7.33
C PHE A 188 -17.91 -0.46 -6.23
N LEU A 189 -16.71 0.00 -6.60
CA LEU A 189 -15.70 0.45 -5.64
C LEU A 189 -16.24 1.59 -4.77
N ILE A 190 -16.81 2.63 -5.40
CA ILE A 190 -17.39 3.78 -4.72
C ILE A 190 -18.57 3.34 -3.84
N GLY A 191 -19.46 2.48 -4.35
CA GLY A 191 -20.58 1.94 -3.59
C GLY A 191 -20.14 1.20 -2.33
N VAL A 192 -19.12 0.34 -2.43
CA VAL A 192 -18.51 -0.35 -1.27
C VAL A 192 -17.99 0.66 -0.25
N VAL A 193 -17.23 1.67 -0.68
CA VAL A 193 -16.68 2.71 0.23
C VAL A 193 -17.78 3.52 0.91
N LEU A 194 -18.79 3.98 0.17
CA LEU A 194 -19.89 4.79 0.71
C LEU A 194 -20.76 4.00 1.70
N THR A 195 -20.84 2.68 1.53
CA THR A 195 -21.64 1.80 2.37
C THR A 195 -20.78 1.04 3.40
N ALA A 196 -19.55 1.49 3.69
CA ALA A 196 -18.61 0.79 4.57
C ALA A 196 -19.17 0.49 5.98
N HIS A 197 -20.14 1.27 6.46
CA HIS A 197 -20.81 1.06 7.75
C HIS A 197 -21.95 0.02 7.71
N HIS A 198 -22.30 -0.50 6.53
CA HIS A 198 -23.42 -1.42 6.32
C HIS A 198 -22.95 -2.74 5.67
N PRO A 199 -22.49 -3.73 6.46
CA PRO A 199 -21.99 -5.01 5.98
C PRO A 199 -22.90 -5.73 4.99
N ALA A 200 -24.20 -5.76 5.25
CA ALA A 200 -25.16 -6.42 4.36
C ALA A 200 -25.15 -5.81 2.94
N VAL A 201 -24.97 -4.49 2.82
CA VAL A 201 -25.02 -3.79 1.55
C VAL A 201 -23.74 -4.01 0.76
N PHE A 202 -22.56 -3.79 1.36
CA PHE A 202 -21.31 -3.97 0.63
C PHE A 202 -21.02 -5.43 0.30
N LEU A 203 -21.47 -6.40 1.11
CA LEU A 203 -21.41 -7.82 0.78
C LEU A 203 -22.35 -8.17 -0.37
N GLY A 204 -23.55 -7.58 -0.41
CA GLY A 204 -24.46 -7.69 -1.56
C GLY A 204 -23.83 -7.13 -2.85
N LEU A 205 -23.17 -5.98 -2.75
CA LEU A 205 -22.41 -5.40 -3.86
C LEU A 205 -21.27 -6.32 -4.30
N LEU A 206 -20.54 -6.95 -3.38
CA LEU A 206 -19.51 -7.95 -3.71
C LEU A 206 -20.09 -9.13 -4.48
N MET A 207 -21.22 -9.69 -4.04
CA MET A 207 -21.86 -10.82 -4.72
C MET A 207 -22.26 -10.44 -6.16
N MET A 208 -22.84 -9.26 -6.34
CA MET A 208 -23.19 -8.73 -7.65
C MET A 208 -21.94 -8.47 -8.51
N PHE A 209 -20.86 -7.97 -7.91
CA PHE A 209 -19.57 -7.73 -8.57
C PHE A 209 -18.90 -9.03 -9.05
N ILE A 210 -18.93 -10.09 -8.25
CA ILE A 210 -18.46 -11.42 -8.66
C ILE A 210 -19.28 -11.94 -9.83
N GLY A 211 -20.61 -11.83 -9.77
CA GLY A 211 -21.50 -12.19 -10.87
C GLY A 211 -21.20 -11.40 -12.16
N PHE A 212 -20.98 -10.09 -12.06
CA PHE A 212 -20.58 -9.25 -13.19
C PHE A 212 -19.21 -9.68 -13.77
N SER A 213 -18.23 -9.93 -12.91
CA SER A 213 -16.89 -10.37 -13.31
C SER A 213 -16.93 -11.73 -14.02
N GLU A 214 -17.79 -12.63 -13.55
CA GLU A 214 -18.02 -13.94 -14.13
C GLU A 214 -18.76 -13.85 -15.48
N ALA A 215 -19.70 -12.92 -15.65
CA ALA A 215 -20.38 -12.69 -16.92
C ALA A 215 -19.45 -12.09 -18.00
N TYR A 216 -18.50 -11.23 -17.60
CA TYR A 216 -17.61 -10.51 -18.50
C TYR A 216 -16.12 -10.93 -18.40
N LYS A 217 -15.83 -12.22 -18.24
CA LYS A 217 -14.47 -12.78 -18.04
C LYS A 217 -13.38 -12.25 -18.96
N ARG A 218 -13.73 -11.93 -20.22
CA ARG A 218 -12.77 -11.43 -21.22
C ARG A 218 -12.01 -10.17 -20.76
N HIS A 219 -12.63 -9.36 -19.91
CA HIS A 219 -12.05 -8.10 -19.41
C HIS A 219 -11.52 -8.22 -17.98
N GLN A 220 -11.58 -9.41 -17.38
CA GLN A 220 -11.22 -9.65 -15.98
C GLN A 220 -9.90 -10.39 -15.83
N ASN A 221 -9.27 -10.17 -14.68
CA ASN A 221 -8.26 -11.10 -14.15
C ASN A 221 -8.93 -11.97 -13.08
N ARG A 222 -8.22 -13.01 -12.63
CA ARG A 222 -8.65 -13.77 -11.46
C ARG A 222 -8.81 -12.82 -10.27
N LEU A 223 -10.00 -12.81 -9.67
CA LEU A 223 -10.26 -12.04 -8.45
C LEU A 223 -9.41 -12.59 -7.30
N LEU A 224 -8.83 -11.68 -6.51
CA LEU A 224 -7.98 -12.01 -5.36
C LEU A 224 -8.80 -12.42 -4.13
N ILE A 225 -9.75 -13.34 -4.31
CA ILE A 225 -10.65 -13.80 -3.24
C ILE A 225 -9.86 -14.49 -2.13
N LYS A 226 -8.90 -15.34 -2.49
CA LYS A 226 -8.08 -16.08 -1.52
C LYS A 226 -7.25 -15.11 -0.67
N GLU A 227 -6.58 -14.17 -1.32
CA GLU A 227 -5.72 -13.18 -0.67
C GLU A 227 -6.53 -12.24 0.22
N GLY A 228 -7.66 -11.73 -0.30
CA GLY A 228 -8.58 -10.92 0.49
C GLY A 228 -9.14 -11.67 1.70
N LEU A 229 -9.50 -12.95 1.55
CA LEU A 229 -9.98 -13.78 2.66
C LEU A 229 -8.89 -14.03 3.71
N MET A 230 -7.64 -14.27 3.30
CA MET A 230 -6.53 -14.43 4.25
C MET A 230 -6.32 -13.16 5.09
N VAL A 231 -6.35 -11.98 4.45
CA VAL A 231 -6.24 -10.70 5.15
C VAL A 231 -7.46 -10.46 6.05
N GLY A 232 -8.67 -10.67 5.55
CA GLY A 232 -9.89 -10.55 6.35
C GLY A 232 -9.92 -11.50 7.55
N PHE A 233 -9.47 -12.74 7.39
CA PHE A 233 -9.38 -13.72 8.48
C PHE A 233 -8.33 -13.32 9.52
N PHE A 234 -7.19 -12.80 9.07
CA PHE A 234 -6.16 -12.24 9.95
C PHE A 234 -6.71 -11.08 10.80
N LEU A 235 -7.37 -10.11 10.17
CA LEU A 235 -7.97 -8.97 10.88
C LEU A 235 -9.11 -9.40 11.82
N ALA A 236 -9.95 -10.35 11.41
CA ALA A 236 -10.97 -10.92 12.28
C ALA A 236 -10.35 -11.64 13.49
N GLY A 237 -9.23 -12.34 13.29
CA GLY A 237 -8.42 -12.93 14.35
C GLY A 237 -7.92 -11.87 15.34
N LEU A 238 -7.48 -10.70 14.87
CA LEU A 238 -7.12 -9.57 15.74
C LEU A 238 -8.30 -9.06 16.55
N VAL A 239 -9.49 -8.92 15.93
CA VAL A 239 -10.70 -8.50 16.64
C VAL A 239 -11.03 -9.43 17.81
N VAL A 240 -10.88 -10.75 17.60
CA VAL A 240 -11.14 -11.77 18.62
C VAL A 240 -10.04 -11.80 19.68
N LEU A 241 -8.78 -11.95 19.26
CA LEU A 241 -7.64 -12.20 20.16
C LEU A 241 -7.09 -10.92 20.80
N GLY A 242 -6.97 -9.83 20.03
CA GLY A 242 -6.44 -8.57 20.55
C GLY A 242 -7.35 -7.97 21.62
N GLY A 243 -8.67 -8.18 21.52
CA GLY A 243 -9.61 -7.81 22.58
C GLY A 243 -9.33 -8.48 23.94
N LEU A 244 -8.64 -9.63 23.97
CA LEU A 244 -8.21 -10.32 25.18
C LEU A 244 -6.88 -9.78 25.74
N GLN A 245 -6.12 -9.03 24.93
CA GLN A 245 -4.78 -8.55 25.29
C GLN A 245 -4.79 -7.18 25.99
N LYS A 246 -5.96 -6.56 26.17
CA LYS A 246 -6.08 -5.22 26.74
C LYS A 246 -5.42 -5.05 28.12
N TRP A 247 -5.50 -6.08 28.97
CA TRP A 247 -5.13 -5.98 30.39
C TRP A 247 -3.65 -5.62 30.63
N TRP A 248 -2.71 -6.16 29.85
CA TRP A 248 -1.29 -5.82 29.98
C TRP A 248 -0.88 -4.67 29.05
N LEU A 249 -1.60 -4.52 27.94
CA LEU A 249 -1.29 -3.54 26.92
C LEU A 249 -1.58 -2.11 27.39
N GLN A 250 -2.68 -1.92 28.13
CA GLN A 250 -3.05 -0.61 28.70
C GLN A 250 -1.91 -0.03 29.54
N ASP A 251 -1.36 -0.83 30.45
CA ASP A 251 -0.29 -0.38 31.35
C ASP A 251 1.03 -0.15 30.61
N LEU A 252 1.36 -1.04 29.66
CA LEU A 252 2.59 -0.93 28.89
C LEU A 252 2.59 0.28 27.97
N LEU A 253 1.52 0.48 27.20
CA LEU A 253 1.42 1.52 26.17
C LEU A 253 1.02 2.89 26.75
N GLY A 254 0.17 2.90 27.78
CA GLY A 254 -0.32 4.13 28.41
C GLY A 254 0.78 4.95 29.09
N GLY A 255 1.86 4.31 29.54
CA GLY A 255 3.02 4.97 30.16
C GLY A 255 4.05 5.53 29.18
N LEU A 256 3.94 5.24 27.87
CA LEU A 256 4.92 5.68 26.88
C LEU A 256 4.67 7.13 26.44
N SER A 257 5.74 7.92 26.35
CA SER A 257 5.67 9.23 25.72
C SER A 257 5.40 9.08 24.21
N PRO A 258 4.76 10.06 23.55
CA PRO A 258 4.44 9.98 22.12
C PRO A 258 5.65 9.73 21.22
N THR A 259 6.82 10.28 21.56
CA THR A 259 8.05 10.09 20.78
C THR A 259 8.63 8.69 20.94
N VAL A 260 8.62 8.12 22.15
CA VAL A 260 9.03 6.73 22.40
C VAL A 260 8.07 5.78 21.70
N LEU A 261 6.77 6.08 21.73
CA LEU A 261 5.76 5.31 21.03
C LEU A 261 5.97 5.31 19.51
N PHE A 262 6.27 6.48 18.90
CA PHE A 262 6.54 6.57 17.47
C PHE A 262 7.69 5.64 17.03
N TRP A 263 8.84 5.74 17.71
CA TRP A 263 10.02 4.93 17.38
C TRP A 263 9.83 3.45 17.75
N GLY A 264 9.20 3.19 18.90
CA GLY A 264 8.84 1.84 19.32
C GLY A 264 7.91 1.17 18.32
N ALA A 265 6.90 1.89 17.83
CA ALA A 265 5.97 1.37 16.83
C ALA A 265 6.64 1.16 15.47
N THR A 266 7.52 2.08 15.06
CA THR A 266 8.33 1.92 13.83
C THR A 266 9.20 0.68 13.89
N ALA A 267 9.92 0.47 15.00
CA ALA A 267 10.81 -0.67 15.18
C ALA A 267 10.04 -1.99 15.31
N LEU A 268 8.96 -2.02 16.09
CA LEU A 268 8.15 -3.22 16.26
C LEU A 268 7.48 -3.62 14.94
N THR A 269 7.00 -2.65 14.17
CA THR A 269 6.47 -2.92 12.82
C THR A 269 7.53 -3.49 11.87
N ALA A 270 8.82 -3.22 12.07
CA ALA A 270 9.83 -3.88 11.24
C ALA A 270 9.82 -5.41 11.40
N ILE A 271 9.33 -5.93 12.53
CA ILE A 271 9.31 -7.37 12.86
C ILE A 271 7.90 -7.94 13.00
N THR A 272 6.86 -7.11 12.95
CA THR A 272 5.44 -7.50 13.00
C THR A 272 4.62 -6.71 11.98
N ASP A 273 3.43 -7.16 11.63
CA ASP A 273 2.54 -6.38 10.76
C ASP A 273 2.06 -5.08 11.43
N ASN A 274 1.80 -4.03 10.64
CA ASN A 274 1.40 -2.70 11.12
C ASN A 274 -0.06 -2.63 11.64
N ALA A 275 -0.97 -3.49 11.14
CA ALA A 275 -2.38 -3.46 11.49
C ALA A 275 -2.66 -4.02 12.90
N PRO A 276 -2.03 -5.12 13.37
CA PRO A 276 -2.09 -5.54 14.76
C PRO A 276 -1.68 -4.44 15.73
N LEU A 277 -0.59 -3.74 15.45
CA LEU A 277 -0.04 -2.77 16.39
C LEU A 277 -0.97 -1.56 16.59
N THR A 278 -1.50 -1.05 15.49
CA THR A 278 -2.48 0.06 15.52
C THR A 278 -3.81 -0.37 16.14
N TYR A 279 -4.30 -1.57 15.78
CA TYR A 279 -5.50 -2.12 16.41
C TYR A 279 -5.34 -2.29 17.92
N LEU A 280 -4.24 -2.88 18.38
CA LEU A 280 -3.94 -3.04 19.79
C LEU A 280 -3.88 -1.69 20.50
N GLY A 281 -3.20 -0.69 19.92
CA GLY A 281 -3.17 0.65 20.49
C GLY A 281 -4.53 1.37 20.50
N SER A 282 -5.47 1.01 19.62
CA SER A 282 -6.85 1.51 19.68
C SER A 282 -7.64 1.02 20.90
N LEU A 283 -7.18 -0.05 21.54
CA LEU A 283 -7.78 -0.57 22.77
C LEU A 283 -7.34 0.22 24.02
N VAL A 284 -6.35 1.10 23.89
CA VAL A 284 -5.80 1.90 24.99
C VAL A 284 -6.71 3.10 25.27
N GLU A 285 -7.33 3.10 26.44
CA GLU A 285 -8.21 4.16 26.91
C GLU A 285 -7.41 5.37 27.44
N GLY A 286 -8.00 6.56 27.37
CA GLY A 286 -7.39 7.79 27.90
C GLY A 286 -6.24 8.35 27.06
N SER A 287 -5.99 7.82 25.85
CA SER A 287 -4.94 8.29 24.96
C SER A 287 -5.21 9.70 24.42
N SER A 288 -4.17 10.54 24.39
CA SER A 288 -4.23 11.89 23.81
C SER A 288 -4.20 11.85 22.28
N ALA A 289 -4.57 12.95 21.61
CA ALA A 289 -4.53 13.06 20.15
C ALA A 289 -3.11 12.83 19.60
N ASP A 290 -2.10 13.44 20.22
CA ASP A 290 -0.69 13.27 19.84
C ASP A 290 -0.22 11.83 20.00
N TRP A 291 -0.66 11.15 21.06
CA TRP A 291 -0.33 9.75 21.29
C TRP A 291 -0.89 8.85 20.18
N ARG A 292 -2.17 9.04 19.82
CA ARG A 292 -2.83 8.28 18.74
C ARG A 292 -2.18 8.55 17.39
N TYR A 293 -1.86 9.81 17.09
CA TYR A 293 -1.15 10.20 15.89
C TYR A 293 0.21 9.51 15.81
N MET A 294 1.02 9.58 16.87
CA MET A 294 2.37 9.02 16.89
C MET A 294 2.40 7.49 16.80
N LEU A 295 1.42 6.81 17.39
CA LEU A 295 1.25 5.36 17.22
C LEU A 295 1.10 4.99 15.75
N VAL A 296 0.13 5.60 15.07
CA VAL A 296 -0.22 5.27 13.69
C VAL A 296 0.87 5.73 12.74
N ALA A 297 1.43 6.92 12.96
CA ALA A 297 2.55 7.44 12.18
C ALA A 297 3.77 6.52 12.28
N GLY A 298 4.11 6.04 13.48
CA GLY A 298 5.21 5.11 13.69
C GLY A 298 4.96 3.75 13.03
N ALA A 299 3.78 3.18 13.22
CA ALA A 299 3.41 1.91 12.60
C ALA A 299 3.48 1.98 11.07
N VAL A 300 2.92 3.02 10.46
CA VAL A 300 2.96 3.19 9.01
C VAL A 300 4.38 3.44 8.48
N THR A 301 5.21 4.18 9.23
CA THR A 301 6.61 4.44 8.88
C THR A 301 7.45 3.16 8.87
N GLY A 302 7.23 2.27 9.85
CA GLY A 302 7.94 0.99 9.95
C GLY A 302 7.54 -0.06 8.92
N GLY A 303 6.33 0.06 8.33
CA GLY A 303 5.74 -0.95 7.44
C GLY A 303 6.54 -1.25 6.16
N GLY A 304 7.51 -0.41 5.79
CA GLY A 304 8.39 -0.66 4.64
C GLY A 304 9.71 -1.35 4.95
N LEU A 305 10.06 -1.55 6.23
CA LEU A 305 11.41 -1.97 6.62
C LEU A 305 11.72 -3.44 6.29
N THR A 306 10.72 -4.32 6.29
CA THR A 306 10.91 -5.75 6.00
C THR A 306 9.74 -6.34 5.22
N VAL A 307 9.91 -7.57 4.75
CA VAL A 307 8.87 -8.30 3.99
C VAL A 307 7.62 -8.59 4.84
N ILE A 308 7.76 -8.71 6.16
CA ILE A 308 6.65 -9.07 7.07
C ILE A 308 5.99 -7.87 7.74
N ALA A 309 6.57 -6.68 7.56
CA ALA A 309 6.15 -5.45 8.22
C ALA A 309 4.78 -4.93 7.75
N ASN A 310 4.37 -5.31 6.54
CA ASN A 310 3.10 -4.89 5.96
C ASN A 310 2.60 -5.95 4.96
N ALA A 311 1.30 -6.23 4.97
CA ALA A 311 0.62 -7.22 4.13
C ALA A 311 0.90 -7.16 2.60
N PRO A 312 1.13 -5.99 1.96
CA PRO A 312 1.51 -5.90 0.56
C PRO A 312 2.92 -6.41 0.26
N ASN A 313 3.87 -6.28 1.21
CA ASN A 313 5.29 -6.53 0.95
C ASN A 313 5.59 -7.96 0.46
N PRO A 314 4.96 -9.03 0.99
CA PRO A 314 5.10 -10.38 0.45
C PRO A 314 4.67 -10.51 -1.02
N ALA A 315 3.66 -9.75 -1.46
CA ALA A 315 3.24 -9.75 -2.86
C ALA A 315 4.30 -9.12 -3.76
N GLY A 316 4.86 -7.97 -3.37
CA GLY A 316 5.97 -7.34 -4.06
C GLY A 316 7.21 -8.24 -4.12
N PHE A 317 7.55 -8.87 -2.99
CA PHE A 317 8.64 -9.85 -2.89
C PHE A 317 8.43 -11.02 -3.85
N ALA A 318 7.25 -11.65 -3.85
CA ALA A 318 6.96 -12.83 -4.67
C ALA A 318 7.04 -12.54 -6.18
N LEU A 319 6.65 -11.32 -6.60
CA LEU A 319 6.69 -10.91 -8.00
C LEU A 319 8.11 -10.56 -8.48
N LEU A 320 8.98 -10.10 -7.58
CA LEU A 320 10.29 -9.57 -7.93
C LEU A 320 11.46 -10.51 -7.62
N LYS A 321 11.33 -11.47 -6.68
CA LYS A 321 12.42 -12.32 -6.18
C LYS A 321 13.25 -13.02 -7.27
N ASN A 322 12.60 -13.48 -8.35
CA ASN A 322 13.26 -14.22 -9.43
C ASN A 322 14.21 -13.33 -10.28
N HIS A 323 14.19 -12.02 -10.07
CA HIS A 323 15.07 -11.06 -10.75
C HIS A 323 16.28 -10.66 -9.90
N PHE A 324 16.40 -11.16 -8.68
CA PHE A 324 17.56 -10.97 -7.82
C PHE A 324 18.53 -12.14 -7.94
N PRO A 325 19.81 -11.96 -7.55
CA PRO A 325 20.77 -13.07 -7.45
C PRO A 325 20.19 -14.23 -6.65
N ASP A 326 20.48 -15.45 -7.08
CA ASP A 326 20.03 -16.69 -6.42
C ASP A 326 18.49 -16.85 -6.34
N GLY A 327 17.73 -16.07 -7.12
CA GLY A 327 16.26 -16.14 -7.16
C GLY A 327 15.57 -15.73 -5.85
N SER A 328 16.28 -15.00 -4.99
CA SER A 328 15.77 -14.57 -3.68
C SER A 328 16.23 -13.16 -3.31
N ILE A 329 15.45 -12.48 -2.46
CA ILE A 329 15.78 -11.15 -1.93
C ILE A 329 16.31 -11.33 -0.51
N SER A 330 17.53 -10.87 -0.25
CA SER A 330 18.14 -10.89 1.07
C SER A 330 17.43 -9.90 2.01
N SER A 331 16.89 -10.40 3.12
CA SER A 331 16.19 -9.59 4.13
C SER A 331 17.06 -8.48 4.71
N GLY A 332 18.35 -8.76 4.97
CA GLY A 332 19.28 -7.77 5.51
C GLY A 332 19.58 -6.64 4.54
N LYS A 333 19.81 -6.96 3.25
CA LYS A 333 20.03 -5.93 2.21
C LYS A 333 18.79 -5.09 1.98
N LEU A 334 17.60 -5.71 2.00
CA LEU A 334 16.32 -5.00 1.90
C LEU A 334 16.13 -4.04 3.08
N PHE A 335 16.35 -4.51 4.31
CA PHE A 335 16.24 -3.69 5.51
C PHE A 335 17.15 -2.45 5.42
N LEU A 336 18.42 -2.65 5.07
CA LEU A 336 19.37 -1.55 4.89
C LEU A 336 18.94 -0.57 3.79
N ALA A 337 18.41 -1.08 2.67
CA ALA A 337 17.91 -0.25 1.58
C ALA A 337 16.66 0.56 1.96
N ALA A 338 15.84 0.06 2.90
CA ALA A 338 14.64 0.73 3.39
C ALA A 338 14.92 1.77 4.49
N LEU A 339 16.06 1.73 5.18
CA LEU A 339 16.36 2.64 6.30
C LEU A 339 16.27 4.13 5.92
N VAL A 340 16.95 4.54 4.86
CA VAL A 340 16.97 5.95 4.43
C VAL A 340 15.57 6.45 4.07
N PRO A 341 14.78 5.79 3.18
CA PRO A 341 13.43 6.25 2.89
C PRO A 341 12.50 6.21 4.12
N THR A 342 12.69 5.27 5.05
CA THR A 342 11.98 5.26 6.34
C THR A 342 12.34 6.47 7.20
N LEU A 343 13.61 6.87 7.26
CA LEU A 343 14.02 8.06 8.01
C LEU A 343 13.46 9.36 7.39
N VAL A 344 13.36 9.43 6.06
CA VAL A 344 12.68 10.54 5.38
C VAL A 344 11.21 10.60 5.78
N ALA A 345 10.51 9.46 5.78
CA ALA A 345 9.13 9.38 6.23
C ALA A 345 9.00 9.76 7.71
N ALA A 346 9.88 9.27 8.57
CA ALA A 346 9.91 9.60 9.98
C ALA A 346 10.09 11.11 10.21
N GLY A 347 11.05 11.73 9.51
CA GLY A 347 11.27 13.17 9.57
C GLY A 347 10.02 13.97 9.18
N MET A 348 9.30 13.54 8.14
CA MET A 348 8.06 14.19 7.71
C MET A 348 6.92 14.03 8.71
N PHE A 349 6.74 12.84 9.30
CA PHE A 349 5.68 12.59 10.28
C PHE A 349 5.94 13.23 11.65
N LEU A 350 7.20 13.45 12.02
CA LEU A 350 7.61 14.11 13.25
C LEU A 350 7.60 15.64 13.16
N LEU A 351 7.31 16.22 11.99
CA LEU A 351 7.10 17.67 11.88
C LEU A 351 5.94 18.08 12.81
N PRO A 352 6.09 19.18 13.57
CA PRO A 352 5.04 19.66 14.47
C PRO A 352 3.70 19.81 13.73
N VAL A 353 2.63 19.44 14.43
CA VAL A 353 1.25 19.44 13.92
C VAL A 353 0.67 20.84 13.92
#